data_AF-A0A8T3Z3N7-F1
#
_entry.id   AF-A0A8T3Z3N7-F1
#
_cell.length_a   1.000
_cell.length_b   1.000
_cell.length_c   1.000
_cell.angle_alpha   90.00
_cell.angle_beta   90.00
_cell.angle_gamma   90.00
#
_symmetry.space_group_name_H-M   'P 1'
#
loop_
_entity.id
_entity.type
_entity.pdbx_description
1 polymer ?
#
loop_
_entity_poly.entity_id
_entity_poly.type
_entity_poly.pdbx_seq_one_letter_code
_entity_poly.pdbx_strand_id
1 'polypeptide(L)'
;MDDANSQNLTITNTQITNNNLHGIYLKTRGILILTNNTITHNGYWGLWILGQNNPTVTLNNNTLTNNNNGLYLQGVNEGTFQDNQLINNTIDDLYATADTNNIFTRLTLGLTHPTTVSFNYLNGIIMNGVESAPADPSGLVSIGKYVDIQGLGSTTVNLTVHYNATDVAGKNENGLKMFHYDNSWSELPQPNGVNTADEYVYAYGINSFSTFAPLADKFSTTLELSDITGYRNEDKTISATLKDSNGNGVEGKEIKFFVDGTEVGHANTNVSGVASITYSLTESAGVYSLSASFAGDNDYKSSANNTATLTVNKRPTILTVNNTSGINGQDVELAARLTTGGIAVSGVTIKFNIGGNSYTATTGTDGWATVTYSITQIPGDYNIGAEFTETPYYLGNSTTGTLTV
;
A
#
# COMPACT_ATOMS: atom_id res chain seq x y z
N MET A 1 -39.17 -30.61 -29.13
CA MET A 1 -40.51 -30.67 -28.50
C MET A 1 -41.32 -29.53 -29.10
N ASP A 2 -41.56 -29.62 -30.42
CA ASP A 2 -42.14 -28.51 -31.20
C ASP A 2 -43.65 -28.67 -31.39
N ASP A 3 -44.19 -29.80 -30.91
CA ASP A 3 -45.61 -30.14 -30.96
C ASP A 3 -46.36 -29.41 -29.83
N ALA A 4 -47.56 -28.90 -30.13
CA ALA A 4 -48.46 -28.27 -29.17
C ALA A 4 -48.85 -29.19 -27.99
N ASN A 5 -48.66 -30.51 -28.15
CA ASN A 5 -48.89 -31.51 -27.10
C ASN A 5 -47.66 -31.85 -26.26
N SER A 6 -46.52 -31.18 -26.46
CA SER A 6 -45.29 -31.45 -25.70
C SER A 6 -45.52 -31.20 -24.20
N GLN A 7 -45.23 -32.22 -23.39
CA GLN A 7 -45.47 -32.22 -21.94
C GLN A 7 -44.20 -31.81 -21.16
N ASN A 8 -44.15 -32.20 -19.88
CA ASN A 8 -43.03 -31.96 -18.98
C ASN A 8 -41.79 -32.76 -19.40
N LEU A 9 -40.60 -32.19 -19.20
CA LEU A 9 -39.31 -32.84 -19.43
C LEU A 9 -38.44 -32.70 -18.19
N THR A 10 -37.82 -33.81 -17.79
CA THR A 10 -36.83 -33.86 -16.72
C THR A 10 -35.57 -34.53 -17.23
N ILE A 11 -34.42 -33.86 -17.08
CA ILE A 11 -33.09 -34.38 -17.42
C ILE A 11 -32.23 -34.27 -16.17
N THR A 12 -31.72 -35.40 -15.68
CA THR A 12 -30.90 -35.42 -14.47
C THR A 12 -29.63 -36.24 -14.62
N ASN A 13 -28.56 -35.86 -13.94
CA ASN A 13 -27.33 -36.64 -13.82
C ASN A 13 -26.75 -37.08 -15.18
N THR A 14 -26.88 -36.22 -16.19
CA THR A 14 -26.49 -36.53 -17.57
C THR A 14 -25.23 -35.76 -17.97
N GLN A 15 -24.33 -36.42 -18.71
CA GLN A 15 -23.17 -35.78 -19.34
C GLN A 15 -23.36 -35.69 -20.85
N ILE A 16 -23.16 -34.50 -21.41
CA ILE A 16 -23.30 -34.22 -22.84
C ILE A 16 -22.07 -33.46 -23.30
N THR A 17 -21.30 -34.05 -24.21
CA THR A 17 -20.01 -33.49 -24.57
C THR A 17 -19.59 -33.75 -26.01
N ASN A 18 -18.72 -32.88 -26.54
CA ASN A 18 -18.09 -33.01 -27.86
C ASN A 18 -19.09 -33.03 -29.02
N ASN A 19 -20.20 -32.28 -28.92
CA ASN A 19 -21.13 -32.14 -30.03
C ASN A 19 -20.69 -31.00 -30.96
N ASN A 20 -20.81 -31.20 -32.27
CA ASN A 20 -20.51 -30.18 -33.27
C ASN A 20 -21.47 -28.98 -33.24
N LEU A 21 -22.69 -29.16 -32.70
CA LEU A 21 -23.73 -28.13 -32.57
C LEU A 21 -23.93 -27.77 -31.09
N HIS A 22 -25.19 -27.69 -30.65
CA HIS A 22 -25.56 -27.48 -29.25
C HIS A 22 -25.37 -28.77 -28.45
N GLY A 23 -25.08 -28.64 -27.15
CA GLY A 23 -25.18 -29.78 -26.24
C GLY A 23 -26.65 -30.19 -26.08
N ILE A 24 -27.49 -29.25 -25.66
CA ILE A 24 -28.94 -29.42 -25.58
C ILE A 24 -29.62 -28.25 -26.30
N TYR A 25 -30.56 -28.57 -27.19
CA TYR A 25 -31.50 -27.61 -27.76
C TYR A 25 -32.93 -28.05 -27.47
N LEU A 26 -33.70 -27.20 -26.78
CA LEU A 26 -35.07 -27.51 -26.36
C LEU A 26 -36.03 -26.40 -26.71
N LYS A 27 -37.12 -26.75 -27.38
CA LYS A 27 -38.36 -25.97 -27.38
C LYS A 27 -39.29 -26.53 -26.31
N THR A 28 -39.75 -25.75 -25.34
CA THR A 28 -40.52 -26.27 -24.19
C THR A 28 -41.78 -25.45 -23.89
N ARG A 29 -42.86 -26.13 -23.47
CA ARG A 29 -44.18 -25.54 -23.15
C ARG A 29 -44.66 -25.84 -21.73
N GLY A 30 -44.34 -27.03 -21.20
CA GLY A 30 -44.73 -27.47 -19.86
C GLY A 30 -43.67 -27.18 -18.80
N ILE A 31 -43.47 -28.12 -17.89
CA ILE A 31 -42.41 -28.05 -16.87
C ILE A 31 -41.10 -28.60 -17.44
N LEU A 32 -40.02 -27.83 -17.37
CA LEU A 32 -38.67 -28.25 -17.69
C LEU A 32 -37.82 -28.26 -16.41
N ILE A 33 -37.26 -29.43 -16.07
CA ILE A 33 -36.33 -29.58 -14.94
C ILE A 33 -35.01 -30.16 -15.44
N LEU A 34 -33.92 -29.40 -15.29
CA LEU A 34 -32.57 -29.88 -15.51
C LEU A 34 -31.81 -29.87 -14.19
N THR A 35 -31.32 -31.02 -13.74
CA THR A 35 -30.60 -31.11 -12.46
C THR A 35 -29.33 -31.95 -12.54
N ASN A 36 -28.22 -31.47 -11.98
CA ASN A 36 -26.95 -32.21 -11.92
C ASN A 36 -26.41 -32.66 -13.29
N ASN A 37 -26.59 -31.86 -14.34
CA ASN A 37 -26.09 -32.20 -15.67
C ASN A 37 -24.76 -31.49 -15.96
N THR A 38 -23.91 -32.13 -16.76
CA THR A 38 -22.66 -31.55 -17.25
C THR A 38 -22.70 -31.46 -18.77
N ILE A 39 -22.60 -30.24 -19.31
CA ILE A 39 -22.71 -29.98 -20.75
C ILE A 39 -21.47 -29.22 -21.21
N THR A 40 -20.56 -29.88 -21.92
CA THR A 40 -19.21 -29.34 -22.13
C THR A 40 -18.59 -29.63 -23.49
N HIS A 41 -17.71 -28.77 -23.99
CA HIS A 41 -17.01 -28.95 -25.28
C HIS A 41 -17.95 -29.05 -26.48
N ASN A 42 -19.03 -28.25 -26.51
CA ASN A 42 -19.95 -28.20 -27.64
C ASN A 42 -19.65 -26.99 -28.55
N GLY A 43 -19.80 -27.16 -29.86
CA GLY A 43 -19.41 -26.18 -30.88
C GLY A 43 -20.26 -24.90 -30.93
N TYR A 44 -21.44 -24.91 -30.31
CA TYR A 44 -22.35 -23.76 -30.16
C TYR A 44 -22.74 -23.60 -28.68
N TRP A 45 -24.02 -23.33 -28.37
CA TRP A 45 -24.55 -23.29 -27.01
C TRP A 45 -24.41 -24.63 -26.29
N GLY A 46 -23.94 -24.62 -25.05
CA GLY A 46 -24.07 -25.76 -24.15
C GLY A 46 -25.55 -26.12 -23.99
N LEU A 47 -26.37 -25.13 -23.63
CA LEU A 47 -27.81 -25.28 -23.48
C LEU A 47 -28.54 -24.11 -24.12
N TRP A 48 -29.48 -24.41 -25.01
CA TRP A 48 -30.41 -23.43 -25.55
C TRP A 48 -31.85 -23.85 -25.25
N ILE A 49 -32.54 -23.01 -24.48
CA ILE A 49 -33.94 -23.15 -24.11
C ILE A 49 -34.77 -22.09 -24.83
N LEU A 50 -35.69 -22.56 -25.66
CA LEU A 50 -36.74 -21.77 -26.28
C LEU A 50 -38.09 -22.10 -25.63
N GLY A 51 -38.51 -21.24 -24.71
CA GLY A 51 -39.81 -21.31 -24.08
C GLY A 51 -40.93 -20.87 -25.01
N GLN A 52 -42.03 -21.63 -24.98
CA GLN A 52 -43.25 -21.38 -25.74
C GLN A 52 -44.42 -21.36 -24.75
N ASN A 53 -45.27 -20.33 -24.81
CA ASN A 53 -46.38 -20.14 -23.87
C ASN A 53 -45.97 -20.08 -22.38
N ASN A 54 -44.81 -19.49 -22.09
CA ASN A 54 -44.28 -19.29 -20.74
C ASN A 54 -44.18 -20.58 -19.88
N PRO A 55 -43.27 -21.50 -20.25
CA PRO A 55 -43.06 -22.75 -19.52
C PRO A 55 -42.49 -22.50 -18.13
N THR A 56 -42.73 -23.44 -17.19
CA THR A 56 -42.03 -23.45 -15.91
C THR A 56 -40.65 -24.07 -16.11
N VAL A 57 -39.58 -23.30 -15.89
CA VAL A 57 -38.20 -23.75 -16.08
C VAL A 57 -37.44 -23.75 -14.77
N THR A 58 -36.80 -24.88 -14.45
CA THR A 58 -35.91 -25.03 -13.30
C THR A 58 -34.59 -25.67 -13.74
N LEU A 59 -33.49 -24.94 -13.54
CA LEU A 59 -32.13 -25.46 -13.70
C LEU A 59 -31.46 -25.45 -12.34
N ASN A 60 -31.09 -26.62 -11.83
CA ASN A 60 -30.44 -26.74 -10.54
C ASN A 60 -29.11 -27.49 -10.65
N ASN A 61 -28.02 -26.91 -10.17
CA ASN A 61 -26.71 -27.55 -10.08
C ASN A 61 -26.21 -28.15 -11.42
N ASN A 62 -26.36 -27.41 -12.53
CA ASN A 62 -25.83 -27.82 -13.83
C ASN A 62 -24.51 -27.10 -14.14
N THR A 63 -23.59 -27.79 -14.81
CA THR A 63 -22.28 -27.29 -15.22
C THR A 63 -22.21 -27.19 -16.73
N LEU A 64 -22.16 -25.98 -17.28
CA LEU A 64 -22.07 -25.71 -18.71
C LEU A 64 -20.74 -24.99 -19.00
N THR A 65 -19.73 -25.74 -19.43
CA THR A 65 -18.35 -25.23 -19.50
C THR A 65 -17.64 -25.60 -20.79
N ASN A 66 -16.65 -24.83 -21.21
CA ASN A 66 -15.86 -25.10 -22.42
C ASN A 66 -16.71 -25.21 -23.69
N ASN A 67 -17.88 -24.57 -23.74
CA ASN A 67 -18.68 -24.49 -24.96
C ASN A 67 -18.32 -23.21 -25.72
N ASN A 68 -18.79 -23.08 -26.95
CA ASN A 68 -18.69 -21.79 -27.63
C ASN A 68 -19.53 -20.73 -26.88
N ASN A 69 -20.73 -21.08 -26.45
CA ASN A 69 -21.54 -20.27 -25.53
C ASN A 69 -22.16 -21.16 -24.44
N GLY A 70 -22.45 -20.64 -23.25
CA GLY A 70 -22.97 -21.40 -22.11
C GLY A 70 -24.48 -21.68 -22.22
N LEU A 71 -25.29 -20.74 -21.74
CA LEU A 71 -26.74 -20.82 -21.65
C LEU A 71 -27.43 -19.75 -22.49
N TYR A 72 -28.32 -20.16 -23.39
CA TYR A 72 -29.24 -19.27 -24.09
C TYR A 72 -30.68 -19.47 -23.62
N LEU A 73 -31.29 -18.40 -23.12
CA LEU A 73 -32.70 -18.33 -22.74
C LEU A 73 -33.48 -17.42 -23.70
N GLN A 74 -34.60 -17.95 -24.19
CA GLN A 74 -35.56 -17.22 -25.01
C GLN A 74 -36.97 -17.65 -24.67
N GLY A 75 -37.88 -16.71 -24.39
CA GLY A 75 -39.29 -17.01 -24.10
C GLY A 75 -39.53 -17.68 -22.75
N VAL A 76 -38.63 -17.47 -21.78
CA VAL A 76 -38.71 -18.02 -20.42
C VAL A 76 -38.85 -16.87 -19.44
N ASN A 77 -39.98 -16.79 -18.74
CA ASN A 77 -40.17 -15.82 -17.67
C ASN A 77 -40.40 -16.56 -16.34
N GLU A 78 -40.00 -15.94 -15.23
CA GLU A 78 -40.18 -16.48 -13.88
C GLU A 78 -39.53 -17.86 -13.65
N GLY A 79 -38.49 -18.19 -14.44
CA GLY A 79 -37.69 -19.40 -14.28
C GLY A 79 -36.77 -19.34 -13.06
N THR A 80 -36.44 -20.50 -12.51
CA THR A 80 -35.57 -20.64 -11.32
C THR A 80 -34.25 -21.33 -11.71
N PHE A 81 -33.14 -20.65 -11.49
CA PHE A 81 -31.81 -21.09 -11.88
C PHE A 81 -30.89 -21.08 -10.66
N GLN A 82 -30.67 -22.24 -10.06
CA GLN A 82 -29.96 -22.35 -8.80
C GLN A 82 -28.65 -23.15 -8.95
N ASP A 83 -27.57 -22.68 -8.33
CA ASP A 83 -26.28 -23.38 -8.19
C ASP A 83 -25.65 -23.83 -9.53
N ASN A 84 -25.98 -23.14 -10.64
CA ASN A 84 -25.44 -23.48 -11.95
C ASN A 84 -24.07 -22.81 -12.18
N GLN A 85 -23.26 -23.40 -13.05
CA GLN A 85 -21.94 -22.89 -13.42
C GLN A 85 -21.86 -22.72 -14.93
N LEU A 86 -21.50 -21.53 -15.39
CA LEU A 86 -21.28 -21.20 -16.80
C LEU A 86 -19.85 -20.66 -16.90
N ILE A 87 -18.87 -21.54 -17.11
CA ILE A 87 -17.45 -21.19 -16.95
C ILE A 87 -16.67 -21.55 -18.21
N ASN A 88 -15.77 -20.66 -18.62
CA ASN A 88 -14.88 -20.86 -19.76
C ASN A 88 -15.66 -21.14 -21.05
N ASN A 89 -16.78 -20.45 -21.28
CA ASN A 89 -17.42 -20.44 -22.58
C ASN A 89 -16.79 -19.32 -23.43
N THR A 90 -16.67 -19.54 -24.74
CA THR A 90 -15.80 -18.71 -25.60
C THR A 90 -16.37 -17.32 -25.89
N ILE A 91 -17.68 -17.20 -26.11
CA ILE A 91 -18.34 -15.95 -26.48
C ILE A 91 -19.17 -15.44 -25.32
N ASP A 92 -20.33 -16.05 -25.06
CA ASP A 92 -21.22 -15.66 -23.97
C ASP A 92 -21.42 -16.82 -22.98
N ASP A 93 -21.31 -16.56 -21.68
CA ASP A 93 -21.68 -17.51 -20.63
C ASP A 93 -23.20 -17.60 -20.50
N LEU A 94 -23.87 -16.45 -20.36
CA LEU A 94 -25.32 -16.34 -20.34
C LEU A 94 -25.79 -15.32 -21.38
N TYR A 95 -26.74 -15.73 -22.20
CA TYR A 95 -27.52 -14.86 -23.05
C TYR A 95 -28.99 -15.09 -22.73
N ALA A 96 -29.72 -14.05 -22.34
CA ALA A 96 -31.16 -14.12 -22.16
C ALA A 96 -31.83 -12.98 -22.92
N THR A 97 -32.81 -13.31 -23.77
CA THR A 97 -33.53 -12.30 -24.58
C THR A 97 -34.54 -11.50 -23.72
N ALA A 98 -35.61 -10.93 -24.29
CA ALA A 98 -36.66 -10.17 -23.60
C ALA A 98 -37.49 -10.97 -22.55
N ASP A 99 -36.88 -12.01 -21.99
CA ASP A 99 -37.23 -12.73 -20.78
C ASP A 99 -37.21 -11.80 -19.56
N THR A 100 -38.10 -12.06 -18.62
CA THR A 100 -38.30 -11.22 -17.44
C THR A 100 -38.47 -12.05 -16.18
N ASN A 101 -38.07 -11.49 -15.03
CA ASN A 101 -38.29 -12.07 -13.71
C ASN A 101 -37.69 -13.46 -13.49
N ASN A 102 -36.74 -13.90 -14.34
CA ASN A 102 -35.95 -15.09 -14.07
C ASN A 102 -35.05 -14.83 -12.86
N ILE A 103 -35.01 -15.80 -11.95
CA ILE A 103 -34.25 -15.71 -10.70
C ILE A 103 -33.05 -16.65 -10.79
N PHE A 104 -31.86 -16.07 -10.78
CA PHE A 104 -30.60 -16.78 -10.68
C PHE A 104 -30.08 -16.69 -9.24
N THR A 105 -29.84 -17.84 -8.62
CA THR A 105 -29.31 -17.96 -7.27
C THR A 105 -28.00 -18.73 -7.33
N ARG A 106 -26.91 -18.10 -6.91
CA ARG A 106 -25.54 -18.65 -6.93
C ARG A 106 -25.14 -19.21 -8.30
N LEU A 107 -25.27 -18.40 -9.34
CA LEU A 107 -24.68 -18.65 -10.65
C LEU A 107 -23.17 -18.37 -10.58
N THR A 108 -22.32 -19.33 -10.90
CA THR A 108 -20.86 -19.10 -10.97
C THR A 108 -20.40 -18.90 -12.40
N LEU A 109 -19.59 -17.85 -12.61
CA LEU A 109 -19.03 -17.40 -13.88
C LEU A 109 -17.53 -17.15 -13.75
N GLY A 110 -16.82 -17.13 -14.87
CA GLY A 110 -15.40 -16.76 -14.93
C GLY A 110 -14.43 -17.86 -14.52
N LEU A 111 -13.31 -17.96 -15.23
CA LEU A 111 -12.24 -18.92 -15.00
C LEU A 111 -11.12 -18.32 -14.13
N THR A 112 -10.62 -17.15 -14.52
CA THR A 112 -9.51 -16.43 -13.87
C THR A 112 -9.98 -15.74 -12.59
N HIS A 113 -11.20 -15.21 -12.62
CA HIS A 113 -11.85 -14.60 -11.47
C HIS A 113 -13.22 -15.26 -11.18
N PRO A 114 -13.24 -16.50 -10.65
CA PRO A 114 -14.49 -17.20 -10.36
C PRO A 114 -15.39 -16.39 -9.43
N THR A 115 -16.55 -16.02 -9.96
CA THR A 115 -17.48 -15.09 -9.32
C THR A 115 -18.86 -15.73 -9.25
N THR A 116 -19.38 -15.82 -8.04
CA THR A 116 -20.72 -16.38 -7.78
C THR A 116 -21.70 -15.24 -7.55
N VAL A 117 -22.74 -15.17 -8.37
CA VAL A 117 -23.73 -14.09 -8.34
C VAL A 117 -25.13 -14.61 -8.10
N SER A 118 -25.99 -13.76 -7.56
CA SER A 118 -27.44 -13.96 -7.57
C SER A 118 -28.08 -12.72 -8.14
N PHE A 119 -29.04 -12.88 -9.03
CA PHE A 119 -29.68 -11.75 -9.68
C PHE A 119 -31.04 -12.09 -10.23
N ASN A 120 -31.82 -11.05 -10.46
CA ASN A 120 -32.94 -11.06 -11.39
C ASN A 120 -32.81 -9.86 -12.33
N TYR A 121 -33.52 -9.93 -13.45
CA TYR A 121 -33.47 -8.89 -14.46
C TYR A 121 -34.82 -8.72 -15.16
N LEU A 122 -34.96 -7.55 -15.78
CA LEU A 122 -36.01 -7.23 -16.73
C LEU A 122 -35.38 -6.95 -18.09
N ASN A 123 -36.04 -7.37 -19.17
CA ASN A 123 -35.71 -7.04 -20.56
C ASN A 123 -34.28 -7.42 -21.00
N GLY A 124 -33.92 -8.69 -20.85
CA GLY A 124 -32.76 -9.32 -21.48
C GLY A 124 -31.37 -8.81 -21.13
N ILE A 125 -30.46 -9.76 -20.98
CA ILE A 125 -29.07 -9.52 -20.62
C ILE A 125 -28.13 -10.45 -21.37
N ILE A 126 -26.90 -10.00 -21.55
CA ILE A 126 -25.74 -10.89 -21.69
C ILE A 126 -24.94 -10.76 -20.39
N MET A 127 -24.46 -11.87 -19.85
CA MET A 127 -23.64 -11.87 -18.64
C MET A 127 -22.49 -12.85 -18.80
N ASN A 128 -21.28 -12.35 -18.54
CA ASN A 128 -20.02 -13.07 -18.77
C ASN A 128 -19.12 -12.99 -17.53
N GLY A 129 -18.35 -14.05 -17.30
CA GLY A 129 -17.19 -13.98 -16.44
C GLY A 129 -16.14 -13.01 -16.98
N VAL A 130 -15.35 -12.43 -16.09
CA VAL A 130 -14.26 -11.53 -16.46
C VAL A 130 -12.94 -12.26 -16.31
N GLU A 131 -12.20 -12.39 -17.41
CA GLU A 131 -10.92 -13.09 -17.44
C GLU A 131 -9.71 -12.16 -17.33
N SER A 132 -9.89 -10.89 -17.67
CA SER A 132 -8.88 -9.85 -17.55
C SER A 132 -9.49 -8.64 -16.84
N ALA A 133 -9.34 -8.60 -15.51
CA ALA A 133 -9.90 -7.53 -14.70
C ALA A 133 -9.26 -6.16 -14.98
N PRO A 134 -10.04 -5.05 -14.94
CA PRO A 134 -9.48 -3.70 -14.89
C PRO A 134 -8.65 -3.49 -13.63
N ALA A 135 -7.63 -2.64 -13.70
CA ALA A 135 -6.85 -2.26 -12.52
C ALA A 135 -7.72 -1.53 -11.49
N ASP A 136 -7.48 -1.80 -10.19
CA ASP A 136 -8.18 -1.13 -9.10
C ASP A 136 -7.93 0.38 -9.12
N PRO A 137 -8.94 1.22 -8.80
CA PRO A 137 -8.77 2.67 -8.73
C PRO A 137 -8.01 3.07 -7.47
N SER A 138 -7.35 4.23 -7.51
CA SER A 138 -6.55 4.73 -6.38
C SER A 138 -7.35 4.80 -5.08
N GLY A 139 -6.77 4.27 -4.00
CA GLY A 139 -7.37 4.29 -2.66
C GLY A 139 -8.41 3.19 -2.38
N LEU A 140 -8.86 2.46 -3.41
CA LEU A 140 -9.75 1.31 -3.28
C LEU A 140 -9.01 0.01 -3.64
N VAL A 141 -9.59 -1.11 -3.24
CA VAL A 141 -9.13 -2.46 -3.60
C VAL A 141 -10.33 -3.34 -3.87
N SER A 142 -10.27 -4.15 -4.93
CA SER A 142 -11.30 -5.14 -5.23
C SER A 142 -11.11 -6.41 -4.39
N ILE A 143 -12.20 -7.16 -4.21
CA ILE A 143 -12.14 -8.49 -3.60
C ILE A 143 -11.86 -9.61 -4.61
N GLY A 144 -11.41 -9.25 -5.83
CA GLY A 144 -11.11 -10.22 -6.90
C GLY A 144 -12.33 -10.89 -7.53
N LYS A 145 -13.52 -10.31 -7.37
CA LYS A 145 -14.79 -10.78 -7.96
C LYS A 145 -15.27 -9.81 -9.02
N TYR A 146 -15.62 -10.33 -10.19
CA TYR A 146 -15.96 -9.54 -11.36
C TYR A 146 -17.04 -10.23 -12.19
N VAL A 147 -17.95 -9.44 -12.75
CA VAL A 147 -18.93 -9.91 -13.73
C VAL A 147 -19.15 -8.81 -14.78
N ASP A 148 -19.17 -9.17 -16.05
CA ASP A 148 -19.53 -8.26 -17.13
C ASP A 148 -21.00 -8.47 -17.50
N ILE A 149 -21.76 -7.38 -17.59
CA ILE A 149 -23.17 -7.43 -17.97
C ILE A 149 -23.37 -6.47 -19.13
N GLN A 150 -24.21 -6.85 -20.08
CA GLN A 150 -24.73 -5.98 -21.14
C GLN A 150 -26.26 -6.06 -21.14
N GLY A 151 -26.93 -4.93 -21.25
CA GLY A 151 -28.38 -4.87 -21.40
C GLY A 151 -28.80 -5.00 -22.86
N LEU A 152 -29.88 -5.76 -23.13
CA LEU A 152 -30.43 -5.95 -24.49
C LEU A 152 -31.62 -5.03 -24.79
N GLY A 153 -31.85 -3.98 -23.98
CA GLY A 153 -32.92 -3.01 -24.17
C GLY A 153 -33.06 -2.07 -22.97
N SER A 154 -34.31 -1.79 -22.57
CA SER A 154 -34.62 -1.10 -21.31
C SER A 154 -34.46 -2.05 -20.12
N THR A 155 -33.23 -2.51 -19.93
CA THR A 155 -32.85 -3.55 -18.98
C THR A 155 -32.71 -2.97 -17.57
N THR A 156 -33.12 -3.75 -16.58
CA THR A 156 -32.80 -3.49 -15.16
C THR A 156 -32.32 -4.77 -14.51
N VAL A 157 -31.31 -4.69 -13.64
CA VAL A 157 -30.75 -5.85 -12.92
C VAL A 157 -30.69 -5.54 -11.43
N ASN A 158 -31.08 -6.50 -10.60
CA ASN A 158 -30.71 -6.51 -9.18
C ASN A 158 -29.62 -7.56 -8.99
N LEU A 159 -28.43 -7.13 -8.62
CA LEU A 159 -27.24 -7.97 -8.57
C LEU A 159 -26.78 -8.16 -7.13
N THR A 160 -26.35 -9.37 -6.83
CA THR A 160 -25.63 -9.76 -5.62
C THR A 160 -24.39 -10.54 -6.03
N VAL A 161 -23.24 -10.18 -5.49
CA VAL A 161 -21.97 -10.88 -5.65
C VAL A 161 -21.60 -11.49 -4.31
N HIS A 162 -21.50 -12.82 -4.27
CA HIS A 162 -21.12 -13.59 -3.09
C HIS A 162 -19.60 -13.65 -2.96
N TYR A 163 -19.12 -13.62 -1.73
CA TYR A 163 -17.71 -13.76 -1.39
C TYR A 163 -17.54 -14.73 -0.22
N ASN A 164 -16.30 -14.97 0.17
CA ASN A 164 -15.96 -15.71 1.39
C ASN A 164 -14.85 -14.98 2.17
N ALA A 165 -14.57 -15.41 3.39
CA ALA A 165 -13.55 -14.84 4.27
C ALA A 165 -12.15 -14.63 3.61
N THR A 166 -11.75 -15.46 2.65
CA THR A 166 -10.44 -15.30 1.98
C THR A 166 -10.44 -14.18 0.93
N ASP A 167 -11.57 -13.89 0.30
CA ASP A 167 -11.69 -12.81 -0.68
C ASP A 167 -11.49 -11.43 -0.01
N VAL A 168 -11.89 -11.31 1.26
CA VAL A 168 -11.84 -10.07 2.06
C VAL A 168 -10.71 -10.02 3.07
N ALA A 169 -9.84 -11.04 3.12
CA ALA A 169 -8.68 -11.05 4.00
C ALA A 169 -7.80 -9.80 3.74
N GLY A 170 -7.50 -9.05 4.81
CA GLY A 170 -6.72 -7.80 4.73
C GLY A 170 -7.48 -6.59 4.18
N LYS A 171 -8.80 -6.68 3.93
CA LYS A 171 -9.60 -5.60 3.32
C LYS A 171 -10.71 -5.10 4.24
N ASN A 172 -11.21 -3.89 3.98
CA ASN A 172 -12.31 -3.29 4.71
C ASN A 172 -13.67 -3.87 4.28
N GLU A 173 -14.00 -5.07 4.79
CA GLU A 173 -15.23 -5.79 4.44
C GLU A 173 -16.50 -4.95 4.68
N ASN A 174 -16.61 -4.28 5.84
CA ASN A 174 -17.77 -3.44 6.18
C ASN A 174 -17.96 -2.24 5.23
N GLY A 175 -16.89 -1.86 4.51
CA GLY A 175 -16.90 -0.78 3.53
C GLY A 175 -17.19 -1.22 2.09
N LEU A 176 -17.45 -2.50 1.85
CA LEU A 176 -17.69 -3.00 0.50
C LEU A 176 -18.92 -2.36 -0.16
N LYS A 177 -18.73 -1.92 -1.41
CA LYS A 177 -19.77 -1.41 -2.31
C LYS A 177 -19.57 -1.98 -3.70
N MET A 178 -20.64 -2.04 -4.48
CA MET A 178 -20.59 -2.38 -5.89
C MET A 178 -20.14 -1.17 -6.72
N PHE A 179 -19.15 -1.37 -7.56
CA PHE A 179 -18.70 -0.39 -8.55
C PHE A 179 -18.87 -0.96 -9.95
N HIS A 180 -18.93 -0.07 -10.94
CA HIS A 180 -18.86 -0.45 -12.34
C HIS A 180 -17.73 0.31 -13.06
N TYR A 181 -17.12 -0.35 -14.03
CA TYR A 181 -16.01 0.17 -14.82
C TYR A 181 -16.48 0.46 -16.25
N ASP A 182 -16.53 1.73 -16.64
CA ASP A 182 -16.72 2.18 -18.02
C ASP A 182 -15.62 3.19 -18.35
N ASN A 183 -14.47 2.68 -18.81
CA ASN A 183 -13.18 3.39 -18.94
C ASN A 183 -12.60 3.94 -17.62
N SER A 184 -13.43 4.09 -16.59
CA SER A 184 -13.10 4.48 -15.22
C SER A 184 -14.08 3.84 -14.23
N TRP A 185 -13.63 3.64 -13.00
CA TRP A 185 -14.48 3.10 -11.92
C TRP A 185 -15.38 4.18 -11.34
N SER A 186 -16.66 3.83 -11.14
CA SER A 186 -17.59 4.64 -10.36
C SER A 186 -18.52 3.78 -9.50
N GLU A 187 -18.86 4.28 -8.31
CA GLU A 187 -19.75 3.59 -7.37
C GLU A 187 -21.17 3.58 -7.94
N LEU A 188 -21.87 2.44 -7.86
CA LEU A 188 -23.27 2.37 -8.26
C LEU A 188 -24.17 3.13 -7.27
N PRO A 189 -25.28 3.73 -7.75
CA PRO A 189 -26.22 4.44 -6.89
C PRO A 189 -26.90 3.51 -5.88
N GLN A 190 -27.45 4.10 -4.82
CA GLN A 190 -28.21 3.37 -3.81
C GLN A 190 -29.53 2.81 -4.39
N PRO A 191 -29.98 1.61 -3.96
CA PRO A 191 -29.42 0.80 -2.88
C PRO A 191 -28.19 -0.01 -3.30
N ASN A 192 -27.09 0.18 -2.58
CA ASN A 192 -25.78 -0.44 -2.82
C ASN A 192 -25.06 -0.64 -1.48
N GLY A 193 -24.65 -1.86 -1.17
CA GLY A 193 -24.09 -2.20 0.13
C GLY A 193 -23.56 -3.62 0.26
N VAL A 194 -23.20 -3.98 1.48
CA VAL A 194 -22.71 -5.31 1.85
C VAL A 194 -23.57 -5.86 2.98
N ASN A 195 -23.84 -7.17 2.92
CA ASN A 195 -24.34 -7.95 4.04
C ASN A 195 -23.21 -8.88 4.50
N THR A 196 -22.53 -8.50 5.57
CA THR A 196 -21.37 -9.25 6.10
C THR A 196 -21.77 -10.51 6.85
N ALA A 197 -23.03 -10.63 7.28
CA ALA A 197 -23.53 -11.85 7.92
C ALA A 197 -23.74 -12.98 6.91
N ASP A 198 -24.16 -12.62 5.70
CA ASP A 198 -24.46 -13.56 4.61
C ASP A 198 -23.40 -13.53 3.48
N GLU A 199 -22.29 -12.81 3.69
CA GLU A 199 -21.12 -12.72 2.80
C GLU A 199 -21.44 -12.32 1.34
N TYR A 200 -22.20 -11.24 1.15
CA TYR A 200 -22.46 -10.72 -0.20
C TYR A 200 -22.51 -9.20 -0.32
N VAL A 201 -22.19 -8.70 -1.52
CA VAL A 201 -22.31 -7.28 -1.91
C VAL A 201 -23.43 -7.14 -2.92
N TYR A 202 -24.32 -6.17 -2.72
CA TYR A 202 -25.53 -5.99 -3.52
C TYR A 202 -25.63 -4.60 -4.13
N ALA A 203 -26.23 -4.51 -5.31
CA ALA A 203 -26.72 -3.28 -5.91
C ALA A 203 -28.00 -3.56 -6.71
N TYR A 204 -29.04 -2.75 -6.51
CA TYR A 204 -30.35 -2.98 -7.12
C TYR A 204 -30.78 -1.84 -8.05
N GLY A 205 -31.59 -2.17 -9.06
CA GLY A 205 -32.06 -1.19 -10.05
C GLY A 205 -30.99 -0.73 -11.04
N ILE A 206 -29.98 -1.56 -11.29
CA ILE A 206 -28.88 -1.26 -12.22
C ILE A 206 -29.43 -1.13 -13.64
N ASN A 207 -29.14 -0.01 -14.30
CA ASN A 207 -29.60 0.30 -15.67
C ASN A 207 -28.49 0.84 -16.58
N SER A 208 -27.25 0.90 -16.09
CA SER A 208 -26.01 1.08 -16.84
C SER A 208 -25.19 -0.19 -16.72
N PHE A 209 -24.56 -0.64 -17.81
CA PHE A 209 -24.00 -1.98 -17.90
C PHE A 209 -22.56 -1.93 -18.41
N SER A 210 -21.68 -2.63 -17.69
CA SER A 210 -20.27 -2.79 -18.02
C SER A 210 -19.69 -3.91 -17.14
N THR A 211 -18.40 -3.87 -16.80
CA THR A 211 -17.81 -4.73 -15.78
C THR A 211 -18.11 -4.22 -14.37
N PHE A 212 -18.62 -5.09 -13.51
CA PHE A 212 -18.94 -4.82 -12.11
C PHE A 212 -18.00 -5.55 -11.18
N ALA A 213 -17.68 -4.93 -10.05
CA ALA A 213 -16.91 -5.56 -8.99
C ALA A 213 -17.23 -4.96 -7.61
N PRO A 214 -17.17 -5.76 -6.54
CA PRO A 214 -17.15 -5.24 -5.18
C PRO A 214 -15.77 -4.69 -4.82
N LEU A 215 -15.71 -3.41 -4.46
CA LEU A 215 -14.51 -2.72 -4.00
C LEU A 215 -14.71 -2.16 -2.60
N ALA A 216 -13.62 -2.03 -1.85
CA ALA A 216 -13.58 -1.39 -0.54
C ALA A 216 -12.45 -0.36 -0.47
N ASP A 217 -12.59 0.63 0.41
CA ASP A 217 -11.48 1.49 0.80
C ASP A 217 -10.32 0.68 1.37
N LYS A 218 -9.11 0.98 0.90
CA LYS A 218 -7.88 0.56 1.57
C LYS A 218 -7.83 1.18 2.96
N PHE A 219 -7.27 0.45 3.92
CA PHE A 219 -7.10 0.94 5.29
C PHE A 219 -6.11 2.12 5.32
N SER A 220 -6.46 3.18 6.03
CA SER A 220 -5.54 4.30 6.24
C SER A 220 -4.41 3.92 7.19
N THR A 221 -3.24 4.50 6.99
CA THR A 221 -2.09 4.37 7.91
C THR A 221 -1.56 5.71 8.34
N THR A 222 -0.91 5.75 9.50
CA THR A 222 -0.10 6.88 9.97
C THR A 222 1.34 6.43 10.18
N LEU A 223 2.30 7.30 9.84
CA LEU A 223 3.72 7.04 10.04
C LEU A 223 4.27 8.07 11.02
N GLU A 224 4.74 7.57 12.16
CA GLU A 224 5.35 8.39 13.21
C GLU A 224 6.88 8.27 13.13
N LEU A 225 7.58 9.39 13.20
CA LEU A 225 9.04 9.48 13.16
C LEU A 225 9.48 10.53 14.18
N SER A 226 10.44 10.18 15.04
CA SER A 226 10.95 11.08 16.08
C SER A 226 12.17 11.87 15.61
N ASP A 227 12.35 13.06 16.17
CA ASP A 227 13.58 13.83 16.02
C ASP A 227 14.79 13.07 16.56
N ILE A 228 15.95 13.30 15.95
CA ILE A 228 17.22 12.71 16.35
C ILE A 228 18.23 13.81 16.59
N THR A 229 19.04 13.65 17.64
CA THR A 229 20.15 14.55 17.92
C THR A 229 21.42 13.78 18.26
N GLY A 230 22.57 14.33 17.86
CA GLY A 230 23.85 13.71 18.12
C GLY A 230 25.02 14.60 17.73
N TYR A 231 26.19 13.98 17.66
CA TYR A 231 27.40 14.62 17.18
C TYR A 231 27.94 13.87 15.98
N ARG A 232 28.68 14.55 15.11
CA ARG A 232 29.34 13.93 13.96
C ARG A 232 30.18 12.71 14.38
N ASN A 233 30.14 11.68 13.53
CA ASN A 233 30.73 10.35 13.69
C ASN A 233 30.11 9.50 14.81
N GLU A 234 28.90 9.83 15.26
CA GLU A 234 28.11 8.91 16.10
C GLU A 234 27.15 8.11 15.23
N ASP A 235 26.94 6.86 15.61
CA ASP A 235 25.84 6.06 15.09
C ASP A 235 24.58 6.35 15.90
N LYS A 236 23.49 6.67 15.22
CA LYS A 236 22.16 6.85 15.81
C LYS A 236 21.18 5.86 15.19
N THR A 237 20.16 5.49 15.95
CA THR A 237 19.04 4.71 15.43
C THR A 237 17.99 5.68 14.90
N ILE A 238 17.64 5.54 13.63
CA ILE A 238 16.45 6.16 13.03
C ILE A 238 15.34 5.13 13.09
N SER A 239 14.20 5.48 13.67
CA SER A 239 13.08 4.56 13.81
C SER A 239 11.74 5.24 13.54
N ALA A 240 10.92 4.59 12.72
CA ALA A 240 9.55 4.99 12.43
C ALA A 240 8.57 3.91 12.87
N THR A 241 7.37 4.32 13.27
CA THR A 241 6.27 3.42 13.62
C THR A 241 5.10 3.61 12.66
N LEU A 242 4.74 2.57 11.92
CA LEU A 242 3.57 2.52 11.05
C LEU A 242 2.36 1.98 11.83
N LYS A 243 1.28 2.74 11.89
CA LYS A 243 0.03 2.35 12.55
C LYS A 243 -1.14 2.31 11.59
N ASP A 244 -2.09 1.42 11.84
CA ASP A 244 -3.40 1.40 11.18
C ASP A 244 -4.33 2.49 11.74
N SER A 245 -5.55 2.59 11.20
CA SER A 245 -6.57 3.53 11.66
C SER A 245 -7.06 3.30 13.10
N ASN A 246 -6.79 2.13 13.68
CA ASN A 246 -7.12 1.79 15.06
C ASN A 246 -5.94 2.04 16.02
N GLY A 247 -4.79 2.48 15.50
CA GLY A 247 -3.57 2.73 16.27
C GLY A 247 -2.69 1.49 16.49
N ASN A 248 -3.00 0.34 15.89
CA ASN A 248 -2.20 -0.86 15.99
C ASN A 248 -1.01 -0.80 15.02
N GLY A 249 0.11 -1.41 15.40
CA GLY A 249 1.27 -1.54 14.51
C GLY A 249 0.97 -2.41 13.29
N VAL A 250 1.42 -1.99 12.11
CA VAL A 250 1.27 -2.76 10.87
C VAL A 250 2.58 -3.47 10.57
N GLU A 251 2.60 -4.80 10.63
CA GLU A 251 3.80 -5.64 10.47
C GLU A 251 4.19 -5.88 9.00
N GLY A 252 5.50 -6.07 8.76
CA GLY A 252 6.06 -6.55 7.50
C GLY A 252 6.09 -5.53 6.36
N LYS A 253 5.83 -4.25 6.65
CA LYS A 253 5.77 -3.18 5.65
C LYS A 253 7.12 -2.48 5.53
N GLU A 254 7.60 -2.29 4.31
CA GLU A 254 8.85 -1.58 4.06
C GLU A 254 8.67 -0.08 4.31
N ILE A 255 9.54 0.47 5.16
CA ILE A 255 9.65 1.91 5.42
C ILE A 255 10.99 2.39 4.90
N LYS A 256 10.97 3.46 4.11
CA LYS A 256 12.16 4.15 3.61
C LYS A 256 12.46 5.38 4.44
N PHE A 257 13.73 5.63 4.74
CA PHE A 257 14.21 6.76 5.52
C PHE A 257 15.06 7.70 4.67
N PHE A 258 14.90 9.00 4.88
CA PHE A 258 15.60 10.03 4.10
C PHE A 258 16.15 11.14 5.00
N VAL A 259 17.35 11.60 4.67
CA VAL A 259 17.98 12.81 5.23
C VAL A 259 18.15 13.81 4.09
N ASP A 260 17.59 15.01 4.22
CA ASP A 260 17.58 16.04 3.15
C ASP A 260 17.12 15.51 1.78
N GLY A 261 16.11 14.64 1.81
CA GLY A 261 15.52 14.03 0.62
C GLY A 261 16.34 12.89 -0.01
N THR A 262 17.54 12.59 0.52
CA THR A 262 18.36 11.45 0.06
C THR A 262 18.01 10.20 0.85
N GLU A 263 17.72 9.09 0.18
CA GLU A 263 17.44 7.80 0.84
C GLU A 263 18.70 7.31 1.57
N VAL A 264 18.60 7.13 2.89
CA VAL A 264 19.71 6.66 3.74
C VAL A 264 19.56 5.20 4.16
N GLY A 265 18.40 4.60 3.90
CA GLY A 265 18.14 3.18 4.15
C GLY A 265 16.65 2.86 4.21
N HIS A 266 16.34 1.57 4.37
CA HIS A 266 14.99 1.06 4.54
C HIS A 266 14.98 -0.12 5.52
N ALA A 267 13.82 -0.38 6.12
CA ALA A 267 13.61 -1.54 6.98
C ALA A 267 12.13 -1.95 6.98
N ASN A 268 11.85 -3.23 7.21
CA ASN A 268 10.49 -3.72 7.37
C ASN A 268 10.03 -3.54 8.82
N THR A 269 8.75 -3.23 8.99
CA THR A 269 8.13 -3.11 10.30
C THR A 269 8.02 -4.46 11.01
N ASN A 270 8.26 -4.47 12.33
CA ASN A 270 7.98 -5.63 13.18
C ASN A 270 6.49 -5.69 13.61
N VAL A 271 6.12 -6.65 14.46
CA VAL A 271 4.77 -6.82 15.05
C VAL A 271 4.18 -5.55 15.71
N SER A 272 5.04 -4.63 16.19
CA SER A 272 4.63 -3.36 16.79
C SER A 272 4.59 -2.21 15.79
N GLY A 273 4.75 -2.49 14.50
CA GLY A 273 4.78 -1.49 13.43
C GLY A 273 6.11 -0.74 13.32
N VAL A 274 7.16 -1.16 14.04
CA VAL A 274 8.42 -0.41 14.12
C VAL A 274 9.41 -0.87 13.06
N ALA A 275 9.88 0.06 12.24
CA ALA A 275 11.01 -0.12 11.33
C ALA A 275 12.19 0.75 11.85
N SER A 276 13.41 0.24 11.77
CA SER A 276 14.59 0.97 12.25
C SER A 276 15.86 0.67 11.47
N ILE A 277 16.68 1.70 11.28
CA ILE A 277 18.03 1.58 10.71
C ILE A 277 19.05 2.26 11.62
N THR A 278 20.32 1.84 11.52
CA THR A 278 21.45 2.58 12.10
C THR A 278 21.99 3.54 11.06
N TYR A 279 22.18 4.80 11.45
CA TYR A 279 22.71 5.87 10.60
C TYR A 279 23.89 6.56 11.27
N SER A 280 25.02 6.61 10.58
CA SER A 280 26.22 7.32 11.02
C SER A 280 26.10 8.79 10.67
N LEU A 281 26.17 9.68 11.66
CA LEU A 281 26.08 11.12 11.46
C LEU A 281 27.35 11.65 10.78
N THR A 282 27.30 11.98 9.49
CA THR A 282 28.49 12.43 8.74
C THR A 282 28.54 13.93 8.51
N GLU A 283 27.40 14.58 8.68
CA GLU A 283 27.15 15.98 8.37
C GLU A 283 27.89 16.90 9.36
N SER A 284 28.12 18.15 8.95
CA SER A 284 28.57 19.21 9.87
C SER A 284 27.48 19.55 10.89
N ALA A 285 27.81 20.35 11.91
CA ALA A 285 26.78 20.80 12.82
C ALA A 285 25.69 21.63 12.09
N GLY A 286 24.43 21.31 12.36
CA GLY A 286 23.28 21.86 11.66
C GLY A 286 21.99 21.10 11.98
N VAL A 287 20.89 21.59 11.44
CA VAL A 287 19.57 20.93 11.47
C VAL A 287 19.24 20.48 10.05
N TYR A 288 18.99 19.19 9.90
CA TYR A 288 18.71 18.51 8.65
C TYR A 288 17.27 17.98 8.68
N SER A 289 16.63 17.91 7.52
CA SER A 289 15.30 17.31 7.42
C SER A 289 15.41 15.79 7.54
N LEU A 290 14.55 15.19 8.37
CA LEU A 290 14.45 13.75 8.54
C LEU A 290 13.05 13.32 8.16
N SER A 291 12.94 12.38 7.24
CA SER A 291 11.64 11.89 6.79
C SER A 291 11.62 10.39 6.61
N ALA A 292 10.42 9.83 6.64
CA ALA A 292 10.18 8.43 6.33
C ALA A 292 8.91 8.30 5.48
N SER A 293 8.86 7.26 4.65
CA SER A 293 7.70 6.98 3.80
C SER A 293 7.35 5.50 3.75
N PHE A 294 6.04 5.26 3.71
CA PHE A 294 5.41 3.99 3.38
C PHE A 294 4.62 4.19 2.08
N ALA A 295 4.95 3.42 1.05
CA ALA A 295 4.36 3.56 -0.29
C ALA A 295 2.88 3.11 -0.38
N GLY A 296 2.34 2.46 0.66
CA GLY A 296 1.07 1.74 0.57
C GLY A 296 1.24 0.38 -0.08
N ASP A 297 0.18 -0.42 -0.06
CA ASP A 297 0.11 -1.71 -0.73
C ASP A 297 -1.34 -2.02 -1.14
N ASN A 298 -1.68 -3.30 -1.34
CA ASN A 298 -3.03 -3.72 -1.70
C ASN A 298 -4.05 -3.45 -0.58
N ASP A 299 -3.62 -3.48 0.67
CA ASP A 299 -4.49 -3.44 1.85
C ASP A 299 -4.51 -2.04 2.47
N TYR A 300 -3.39 -1.33 2.41
CA TYR A 300 -3.15 -0.06 3.09
C TYR A 300 -2.84 1.10 2.14
N LYS A 301 -3.33 2.28 2.48
CA LYS A 301 -2.98 3.56 1.83
C LYS A 301 -1.54 3.94 2.17
N SER A 302 -0.92 4.76 1.32
CA SER A 302 0.41 5.31 1.58
C SER A 302 0.39 6.32 2.73
N SER A 303 1.51 6.47 3.43
CA SER A 303 1.68 7.50 4.45
C SER A 303 3.15 7.92 4.57
N ALA A 304 3.40 9.13 5.06
CA ALA A 304 4.75 9.65 5.23
C ALA A 304 4.82 10.57 6.44
N ASN A 305 6.02 10.73 6.98
CA ASN A 305 6.37 11.79 7.93
C ASN A 305 7.48 12.63 7.34
N ASN A 306 7.27 13.95 7.26
CA ASN A 306 8.25 14.92 6.74
C ASN A 306 8.47 16.09 7.71
N THR A 307 8.15 15.89 8.98
CA THR A 307 8.22 16.94 10.03
C THR A 307 9.36 16.73 11.02
N ALA A 308 9.96 15.54 11.05
CA ALA A 308 11.07 15.24 11.95
C ALA A 308 12.38 15.90 11.48
N THR A 309 13.30 16.05 12.41
CA THR A 309 14.60 16.68 12.19
C THR A 309 15.74 15.79 12.69
N LEU A 310 16.86 15.90 12.00
CA LEU A 310 18.14 15.39 12.46
C LEU A 310 19.02 16.59 12.85
N THR A 311 19.37 16.70 14.12
CA THR A 311 20.23 17.79 14.63
C THR A 311 21.63 17.26 14.93
N VAL A 312 22.62 17.72 14.17
CA VAL A 312 24.03 17.47 14.46
C VAL A 312 24.60 18.64 15.25
N ASN A 313 25.08 18.37 16.46
CA ASN A 313 25.63 19.37 17.36
C ASN A 313 27.15 19.54 17.18
N LYS A 314 27.65 20.71 17.53
CA LYS A 314 29.10 20.94 17.72
C LYS A 314 29.53 20.28 19.02
N ARG A 315 30.66 19.56 19.01
CA ARG A 315 31.22 18.95 20.21
C ARG A 315 31.82 20.03 21.14
N PRO A 316 31.46 20.05 22.44
CA PRO A 316 32.12 20.93 23.40
C PRO A 316 33.63 20.68 23.46
N THR A 317 34.40 21.75 23.65
CA THR A 317 35.85 21.68 23.82
C THR A 317 36.30 22.24 25.16
N ILE A 318 37.43 21.72 25.66
CA ILE A 318 38.12 22.18 26.85
C ILE A 318 39.49 22.68 26.39
N LEU A 319 39.72 23.98 26.61
CA LEU A 319 41.02 24.63 26.40
C LEU A 319 41.70 24.84 27.75
N THR A 320 42.99 24.52 27.84
CA THR A 320 43.83 24.77 29.02
C THR A 320 45.10 25.48 28.58
N VAL A 321 45.66 26.32 29.44
CA VAL A 321 46.89 27.10 29.16
C VAL A 321 47.85 26.87 30.32
N ASN A 322 49.11 26.58 30.00
CA ASN A 322 50.15 26.45 31.02
C ASN A 322 50.56 27.83 31.54
N ASN A 323 50.84 27.88 32.85
CA ASN A 323 51.56 29.01 33.41
C ASN A 323 53.04 28.92 33.00
N THR A 324 53.63 30.07 32.72
CA THR A 324 55.01 30.21 32.26
C THR A 324 55.71 31.27 33.11
N SER A 325 57.03 31.15 33.28
CA SER A 325 57.82 32.15 33.99
C SER A 325 59.16 32.36 33.29
N GLY A 326 59.71 33.57 33.35
CA GLY A 326 61.02 33.88 32.80
C GLY A 326 61.44 35.30 33.16
N ILE A 327 62.49 35.81 32.53
CA ILE A 327 62.96 37.20 32.72
C ILE A 327 62.84 38.00 31.42
N ASN A 328 62.85 39.34 31.51
CA ASN A 328 62.83 40.21 30.33
C ASN A 328 63.98 39.86 29.35
N GLY A 329 63.63 39.63 28.09
CA GLY A 329 64.53 39.21 27.01
C GLY A 329 64.70 37.70 26.86
N GLN A 330 64.18 36.88 27.79
CA GLN A 330 64.22 35.42 27.68
C GLN A 330 63.14 34.91 26.72
N ASP A 331 63.52 33.95 25.85
CA ASP A 331 62.57 33.16 25.08
C ASP A 331 61.93 32.08 25.96
N VAL A 332 60.61 32.08 26.01
CA VAL A 332 59.80 31.06 26.70
C VAL A 332 58.78 30.45 25.76
N GLU A 333 58.22 29.30 26.14
CA GLU A 333 57.15 28.66 25.39
C GLU A 333 55.79 29.01 26.01
N LEU A 334 54.88 29.54 25.19
CA LEU A 334 53.46 29.62 25.51
C LEU A 334 52.80 28.34 25.00
N ALA A 335 52.13 27.61 25.88
CA ALA A 335 51.53 26.31 25.55
C ALA A 335 50.06 26.26 25.97
N ALA A 336 49.20 25.85 25.04
CA ALA A 336 47.79 25.59 25.30
C ALA A 336 47.37 24.23 24.74
N ARG A 337 46.51 23.51 25.46
CA ARG A 337 46.00 22.19 25.06
C ARG A 337 44.50 22.23 24.84
N LEU A 338 44.05 21.74 23.69
CA LEU A 338 42.65 21.61 23.33
C LEU A 338 42.21 20.14 23.33
N THR A 339 41.10 19.84 24.01
CA THR A 339 40.52 18.49 24.06
C THR A 339 39.00 18.52 23.90
N THR A 340 38.41 17.38 23.52
CA THR A 340 36.95 17.15 23.47
C THR A 340 36.66 15.75 23.99
N GLY A 341 35.77 15.62 24.98
CA GLY A 341 35.53 14.32 25.65
C GLY A 341 36.81 13.66 26.21
N GLY A 342 37.83 14.44 26.55
CA GLY A 342 39.15 13.95 26.99
C GLY A 342 40.11 13.54 25.87
N ILE A 343 39.69 13.59 24.61
CA ILE A 343 40.51 13.27 23.43
C ILE A 343 41.14 14.56 22.89
N ALA A 344 42.42 14.48 22.49
CA ALA A 344 43.14 15.58 21.87
C ALA A 344 42.48 16.04 20.56
N VAL A 345 42.27 17.35 20.40
CA VAL A 345 41.84 17.94 19.14
C VAL A 345 43.07 18.43 18.39
N SER A 346 43.39 17.75 17.29
CA SER A 346 44.58 18.02 16.47
C SER A 346 44.24 18.86 15.24
N GLY A 347 45.22 19.62 14.74
CA GLY A 347 45.15 20.29 13.44
C GLY A 347 44.32 21.58 13.44
N VAL A 348 43.96 22.11 14.61
CA VAL A 348 43.22 23.37 14.75
C VAL A 348 44.10 24.48 15.34
N THR A 349 43.82 25.72 14.95
CA THR A 349 44.58 26.90 15.37
C THR A 349 44.12 27.43 16.73
N ILE A 350 45.07 27.68 17.62
CA ILE A 350 44.89 28.43 18.87
C ILE A 350 45.53 29.80 18.71
N LYS A 351 44.79 30.85 19.08
CA LYS A 351 45.29 32.22 19.14
C LYS A 351 45.74 32.54 20.56
N PHE A 352 47.01 32.90 20.74
CA PHE A 352 47.56 33.39 21.99
C PHE A 352 47.56 34.91 22.00
N ASN A 353 47.27 35.52 23.15
CA ASN A 353 47.35 36.96 23.37
C ASN A 353 48.17 37.25 24.63
N ILE A 354 49.26 37.99 24.48
CA ILE A 354 50.13 38.41 25.59
C ILE A 354 50.67 39.82 25.31
N GLY A 355 50.60 40.71 26.31
CA GLY A 355 51.13 42.07 26.18
C GLY A 355 50.54 42.89 25.03
N GLY A 356 49.28 42.61 24.61
CA GLY A 356 48.63 43.28 23.48
C GLY A 356 48.97 42.72 22.09
N ASN A 357 49.90 41.76 22.00
CA ASN A 357 50.26 41.08 20.75
C ASN A 357 49.49 39.76 20.60
N SER A 358 49.21 39.37 19.36
CA SER A 358 48.57 38.09 19.03
C SER A 358 49.52 37.17 18.29
N TYR A 359 49.52 35.90 18.68
CA TYR A 359 50.27 34.81 18.04
C TYR A 359 49.33 33.65 17.74
N THR A 360 49.72 32.75 16.85
CA THR A 360 48.92 31.56 16.51
C THR A 360 49.79 30.32 16.41
N ALA A 361 49.30 29.20 16.93
CA ALA A 361 49.89 27.89 16.71
C ALA A 361 48.82 26.85 16.41
N THR A 362 49.18 25.80 15.67
CA THR A 362 48.30 24.68 15.36
C THR A 362 48.51 23.57 16.39
N THR A 363 47.43 22.98 16.86
CA THR A 363 47.46 21.83 17.78
C THR A 363 48.06 20.59 17.12
N GLY A 364 49.02 19.95 17.80
CA GLY A 364 49.57 18.65 17.42
C GLY A 364 48.62 17.48 17.68
N THR A 365 49.10 16.26 17.43
CA THR A 365 48.33 15.01 17.66
C THR A 365 48.00 14.76 19.13
N ASP A 366 48.71 15.41 20.05
CA ASP A 366 48.50 15.41 21.50
C ASP A 366 47.59 16.56 21.99
N GLY A 367 47.16 17.42 21.06
CA GLY A 367 46.26 18.55 21.29
C GLY A 367 46.97 19.82 21.74
N TRP A 368 48.31 19.84 21.79
CA TRP A 368 49.08 21.01 22.21
C TRP A 368 49.39 21.94 21.05
N ALA A 369 49.19 23.23 21.25
CA ALA A 369 49.68 24.30 20.39
C ALA A 369 50.74 25.11 21.18
N THR A 370 51.91 25.33 20.59
CA THR A 370 53.03 26.02 21.24
C THR A 370 53.57 27.17 20.41
N VAL A 371 53.95 28.27 21.07
CA VAL A 371 54.56 29.46 20.46
C VAL A 371 55.78 29.87 21.28
N THR A 372 56.93 30.07 20.63
CA THR A 372 58.08 30.74 21.25
C THR A 372 57.81 32.23 21.39
N TYR A 373 57.94 32.75 22.60
CA TYR A 373 57.70 34.15 22.94
C TYR A 373 58.91 34.75 23.67
N SER A 374 59.49 35.83 23.13
CA SER A 374 60.51 36.62 23.83
C SER A 374 59.83 37.60 24.80
N ILE A 375 60.10 37.45 26.09
CA ILE A 375 59.46 38.28 27.13
C ILE A 375 59.89 39.74 26.97
N THR A 376 58.93 40.65 26.78
CA THR A 376 59.19 42.09 26.70
C THR A 376 58.68 42.87 27.91
N GLN A 377 57.97 42.21 28.81
CA GLN A 377 57.38 42.82 30.00
C GLN A 377 58.42 43.11 31.08
N ILE A 378 58.08 44.05 31.96
CA ILE A 378 58.81 44.29 33.22
C ILE A 378 58.35 43.29 34.29
N PRO A 379 59.00 43.18 35.46
CA PRO A 379 58.60 42.21 36.48
C PRO A 379 57.14 42.32 36.91
N GLY A 380 56.45 41.18 37.00
CA GLY A 380 55.02 41.10 37.33
C GLY A 380 54.30 39.89 36.72
N ASP A 381 53.01 39.75 37.05
CA ASP A 381 52.14 38.69 36.51
C ASP A 381 51.28 39.22 35.36
N TYR A 382 51.30 38.51 34.23
CA TYR A 382 50.59 38.86 33.00
C TYR A 382 49.72 37.71 32.52
N ASN A 383 48.53 38.00 31.98
CA ASN A 383 47.65 36.96 31.45
C ASN A 383 48.15 36.48 30.08
N ILE A 384 48.40 35.17 29.96
CA ILE A 384 48.53 34.49 28.68
C ILE A 384 47.11 34.11 28.24
N GLY A 385 46.46 34.95 27.44
CA GLY A 385 45.16 34.60 26.85
C GLY A 385 45.33 33.54 25.76
N ALA A 386 44.45 32.56 25.71
CA ALA A 386 44.33 31.63 24.60
C ALA A 386 42.87 31.52 24.15
N GLU A 387 42.66 31.49 22.84
CA GLU A 387 41.35 31.40 22.21
C GLU A 387 41.37 30.34 21.11
N PHE A 388 40.39 29.45 21.18
CA PHE A 388 40.00 28.55 20.11
C PHE A 388 38.70 29.07 19.50
N THR A 389 38.76 29.53 18.26
CA THR A 389 37.57 29.96 17.53
C THR A 389 36.71 28.76 17.14
N GLU A 390 35.40 28.92 17.24
CA GLU A 390 34.42 27.89 16.89
C GLU A 390 34.57 27.41 15.43
N THR A 391 34.34 26.10 15.21
CA THR A 391 34.37 25.46 13.89
C THR A 391 33.01 24.84 13.55
N PRO A 392 32.80 24.27 12.35
CA PRO A 392 31.61 23.48 12.05
C PRO A 392 31.45 22.20 12.90
N TYR A 393 32.50 21.77 13.62
CA TYR A 393 32.51 20.50 14.36
C TYR A 393 32.66 20.68 15.88
N TYR A 394 33.28 21.77 16.32
CA TYR A 394 33.66 22.01 17.70
C TYR A 394 33.22 23.40 18.16
N LEU A 395 32.70 23.48 19.37
CA LEU A 395 32.41 24.75 20.04
C LEU A 395 33.73 25.48 20.37
N GLY A 396 33.74 26.79 20.15
CA GLY A 396 34.86 27.65 20.53
C GLY A 396 35.00 27.80 22.05
N ASN A 397 36.18 28.16 22.51
CA ASN A 397 36.47 28.37 23.93
C ASN A 397 37.64 29.35 24.10
N SER A 398 37.69 30.10 25.19
CA SER A 398 38.82 30.94 25.56
C SER A 398 39.13 30.82 27.05
N THR A 399 40.41 30.90 27.39
CA THR A 399 40.89 30.82 28.78
C THR A 399 42.23 31.56 28.93
N THR A 400 42.76 31.61 30.15
CA THR A 400 44.01 32.29 30.46
C THR A 400 44.92 31.43 31.32
N GLY A 401 46.23 31.49 31.05
CA GLY A 401 47.28 31.15 32.00
C GLY A 401 48.00 32.41 32.50
N THR A 402 49.05 32.25 33.30
CA THR A 402 49.86 33.34 33.84
C THR A 402 51.29 33.27 33.35
N LEU A 403 51.83 34.41 32.89
CA LEU A 403 53.25 34.67 32.67
C LEU A 403 53.78 35.48 33.85
N THR A 404 54.71 34.92 34.62
CA THR A 404 55.42 35.63 35.70
C THR A 404 56.81 36.06 35.23
N VAL A 405 57.09 37.38 35.28
CA VAL A 405 58.34 38.01 34.80
C VAL A 405 59.22 38.51 35.94
#